data_AF-A0A2K0W452-F1
#
_entry.id   AF-A0A2K0W452-F1
#
_cell.length_a   1.000
_cell.length_b   1.000
_cell.length_c   1.000
_cell.angle_alpha   90.00
_cell.angle_beta   90.00
_cell.angle_gamma   90.00
#
_symmetry.space_group_name_H-M   'P 1'
#
loop_
_entity.id
_entity.type
_entity.pdbx_description
1 polymer ?
#
loop_
_entity_poly.entity_id
_entity_poly.type
_entity_poly.pdbx_seq_one_letter_code
_entity_poly.pdbx_strand_id
1 'polypeptide(L)'
;MPPSPHQSLHGLSVENSWFATHPVFWTSQHLDLLGIRFLHLDGPRHAAQPRRDNAVKLDPVKIVFHIMRLASIPEPEDKLKSAFYLLCTPGSPLKPRSKPPKFFYAGRAAHETLCYVFHVARPSPRAQPPVVGFTYYRAFNWERKRRYTPRTHPKSKSGKTNGPVKRICKILLRKVTPQKWEEDPYIVCLLLSLAQAQAMKQKREKPDTFPVRLLVAVDGDTNFAHVFQAEIDACILRALDKPTFNLNGVTWPTITHTKVTFDPYLTFPDRLMAEMLGPYMEQM
;
A
#
# COMPACT_ATOMS: atom_id res chain seq x y z
N MET A 1 -23.75 -29.27 9.02
CA MET A 1 -23.05 -28.67 7.86
C MET A 1 -21.57 -28.94 8.02
N PRO A 2 -20.86 -29.52 7.02
CA PRO A 2 -19.42 -29.69 7.14
C PRO A 2 -18.73 -28.31 7.01
N PRO A 3 -17.72 -27.99 7.84
CA PRO A 3 -16.91 -26.80 7.66
C PRO A 3 -16.10 -26.90 6.36
N SER A 4 -15.96 -25.78 5.66
CA SER A 4 -15.17 -25.66 4.42
C SER A 4 -13.70 -26.07 4.64
N PRO A 5 -13.00 -26.62 3.63
CA PRO A 5 -11.64 -27.15 3.77
C PRO A 5 -10.55 -26.06 3.88
N HIS A 6 -10.88 -24.79 3.63
CA HIS A 6 -9.94 -23.68 3.65
C HIS A 6 -9.64 -23.17 5.07
N GLN A 7 -9.24 -24.04 5.98
CA GLN A 7 -8.99 -23.64 7.37
C GLN A 7 -7.65 -22.93 7.55
N SER A 8 -6.77 -22.86 6.55
CA SER A 8 -5.45 -22.21 6.69
C SER A 8 -4.89 -21.71 5.35
N LEU A 9 -3.92 -20.79 5.38
CA LEU A 9 -3.22 -20.33 4.16
C LEU A 9 -2.45 -21.47 3.47
N HIS A 10 -1.94 -22.42 4.25
CA HIS A 10 -1.34 -23.64 3.74
C HIS A 10 -2.37 -24.49 2.98
N GLY A 11 -3.54 -24.74 3.56
CA GLY A 11 -4.63 -25.47 2.89
C GLY A 11 -5.05 -24.80 1.58
N LEU A 12 -5.22 -23.47 1.60
CA LEU A 12 -5.49 -22.68 0.39
C LEU A 12 -4.41 -22.86 -0.68
N SER A 13 -3.13 -22.92 -0.28
CA SER A 13 -2.00 -23.12 -1.20
C SER A 13 -1.98 -24.52 -1.81
N VAL A 14 -2.41 -25.55 -1.07
CA VAL A 14 -2.49 -26.94 -1.54
C VAL A 14 -3.64 -27.11 -2.52
N GLU A 15 -4.81 -26.55 -2.19
CA GLU A 15 -6.01 -26.66 -3.01
C GLU A 15 -5.98 -25.76 -4.25
N ASN A 16 -5.25 -24.64 -4.17
CA ASN A 16 -5.10 -23.67 -5.24
C ASN A 16 -3.62 -23.50 -5.57
N SER A 17 -3.11 -24.29 -6.52
CA SER A 17 -1.70 -24.26 -6.93
C SER A 17 -1.21 -22.89 -7.44
N TRP A 18 -2.13 -22.00 -7.84
CA TRP A 18 -1.86 -20.64 -8.28
C TRP A 18 -1.78 -19.62 -7.13
N PHE A 19 -2.27 -19.95 -5.93
CA PHE A 19 -2.39 -19.02 -4.79
C PHE A 19 -1.03 -18.61 -4.22
N ALA A 20 -0.11 -19.56 -4.07
CA ALA A 20 1.24 -19.34 -3.54
C ALA A 20 2.19 -18.73 -4.58
N THR A 21 1.77 -17.64 -5.22
CA THR A 21 2.57 -16.88 -6.19
C THR A 21 3.11 -15.58 -5.60
N HIS A 22 4.10 -15.00 -6.27
CA HIS A 22 4.71 -13.75 -5.86
C HIS A 22 3.67 -12.59 -5.88
N PRO A 23 3.62 -11.70 -4.86
CA PRO A 23 2.54 -10.72 -4.72
C PRO A 23 2.30 -9.77 -5.90
N VAL A 24 3.36 -9.45 -6.65
CA VAL A 24 3.29 -8.66 -7.90
C VAL A 24 2.38 -9.29 -8.97
N PHE A 25 2.15 -10.61 -8.88
CA PHE A 25 1.31 -11.39 -9.79
C PHE A 25 -0.07 -11.74 -9.19
N TRP A 26 -0.41 -11.22 -8.02
CA TRP A 26 -1.75 -11.38 -7.49
C TRP A 26 -2.77 -10.73 -8.43
N THR A 27 -3.92 -11.38 -8.52
CA THR A 27 -5.05 -11.07 -9.40
C THR A 27 -6.32 -10.91 -8.57
N SER A 28 -7.41 -10.44 -9.18
CA SER A 28 -8.72 -10.39 -8.50
C SER A 28 -9.12 -11.75 -7.93
N GLN A 29 -8.74 -12.85 -8.59
CA GLN A 29 -8.95 -14.22 -8.11
C GLN A 29 -8.37 -14.46 -6.70
N HIS A 30 -7.24 -13.82 -6.35
CA HIS A 30 -6.67 -13.91 -5.01
C HIS A 30 -7.54 -13.16 -3.99
N LEU A 31 -8.07 -12.01 -4.39
CA LEU A 31 -8.96 -11.21 -3.54
C LEU A 31 -10.27 -11.95 -3.29
N ASP A 32 -10.86 -12.52 -4.35
CA ASP A 32 -12.10 -13.28 -4.28
C ASP A 32 -11.95 -14.51 -3.36
N LEU A 33 -10.84 -15.25 -3.50
CA LEU A 33 -10.54 -16.42 -2.66
C LEU A 33 -10.40 -16.05 -1.17
N LEU A 34 -9.84 -14.89 -0.87
CA LEU A 34 -9.67 -14.40 0.49
C LEU A 34 -10.87 -13.58 0.99
N GLY A 35 -11.85 -13.29 0.14
CA GLY A 35 -12.98 -12.42 0.47
C GLY A 35 -12.61 -10.94 0.68
N ILE A 36 -11.47 -10.50 0.14
CA ILE A 36 -11.00 -9.11 0.24
C ILE A 36 -11.77 -8.25 -0.76
N ARG A 37 -12.28 -7.10 -0.32
CA ARG A 37 -13.06 -6.18 -1.15
C ARG A 37 -12.52 -4.77 -1.08
N PHE A 38 -12.62 -4.04 -2.18
CA PHE A 38 -12.41 -2.60 -2.23
C PHE A 38 -13.74 -1.87 -2.14
N LEU A 39 -13.82 -0.90 -1.22
CA LEU A 39 -14.94 0.01 -1.07
C LEU A 39 -14.48 1.41 -1.49
N HIS A 40 -15.01 1.90 -2.62
CA HIS A 40 -14.71 3.23 -3.12
C HIS A 40 -15.72 4.22 -2.54
N LEU A 41 -15.23 5.25 -1.86
CA LEU A 41 -16.05 6.29 -1.26
C LEU A 41 -15.90 7.61 -2.01
N ASP A 42 -17.01 8.34 -2.10
CA ASP A 42 -17.04 9.66 -2.69
C ASP A 42 -16.54 10.71 -1.68
N GLY A 43 -15.24 11.01 -1.79
CA GLY A 43 -14.58 12.07 -1.00
C GLY A 43 -13.83 11.59 0.25
N PRO A 44 -13.18 12.53 0.97
CA PRO A 44 -12.45 12.24 2.20
C PRO A 44 -13.40 11.89 3.34
N ARG A 45 -12.96 11.00 4.24
CA ARG A 45 -13.76 10.57 5.40
C ARG A 45 -13.57 11.46 6.60
N HIS A 46 -12.41 12.10 6.67
CA HIS A 46 -12.02 12.87 7.84
C HIS A 46 -12.00 14.36 7.50
N ALA A 47 -12.65 15.16 8.36
CA ALA A 47 -12.65 16.61 8.23
C ALA A 47 -11.22 17.13 8.41
N ALA A 48 -10.86 18.15 7.63
CA ALA A 48 -9.59 18.84 7.81
C ALA A 48 -9.52 19.38 9.23
N GLN A 49 -8.44 19.08 9.94
CA GLN A 49 -8.14 19.73 11.21
C GLN A 49 -6.96 20.67 11.02
N PRO A 50 -7.04 21.92 11.52
CA PRO A 50 -5.94 22.85 11.43
C PRO A 50 -4.71 22.28 12.14
N ARG A 51 -3.53 22.48 11.55
CA ARG A 51 -2.27 22.16 12.24
C ARG A 51 -2.22 22.93 13.56
N ARG A 52 -1.72 22.27 14.61
CA ARG A 52 -1.49 22.92 15.92
C ARG A 52 -0.68 24.21 15.74
N ASP A 53 -0.95 25.22 16.55
CA ASP A 53 -0.36 26.56 16.47
C ASP A 53 1.18 26.59 16.46
N ASN A 54 1.83 25.53 16.96
CA ASN A 54 3.29 25.39 17.00
C ASN A 54 3.90 24.72 15.74
N ALA A 55 3.08 24.36 14.74
CA ALA A 55 3.57 23.78 13.50
C ALA A 55 4.21 24.87 12.63
N VAL A 56 5.33 24.54 11.96
CA VAL A 56 5.94 25.47 11.01
C VAL A 56 4.95 25.77 9.90
N LYS A 57 4.60 27.05 9.73
CA LYS A 57 3.78 27.50 8.60
C LYS A 57 4.47 27.12 7.30
N LEU A 58 3.77 26.35 6.48
CA LEU A 58 4.27 26.00 5.17
C LEU A 58 4.22 27.21 4.25
N ASP A 59 5.28 27.38 3.48
CA ASP A 59 5.35 28.40 2.44
C ASP A 59 4.31 28.06 1.35
N PRO A 60 3.29 28.92 1.11
CA PRO A 60 2.24 28.70 0.14
C PRO A 60 2.76 28.33 -1.26
N VAL A 61 3.86 28.98 -1.69
CA VAL A 61 4.46 28.74 -3.00
C VAL A 61 5.03 27.32 -3.07
N LYS A 62 5.70 26.88 -2.00
CA LYS A 62 6.24 25.51 -1.91
C LYS A 62 5.15 24.46 -1.80
N ILE A 63 4.04 24.74 -1.12
CA ILE A 63 2.88 23.84 -1.07
C ILE A 63 2.39 23.59 -2.49
N VAL A 64 2.06 24.65 -3.23
CA VAL A 64 1.57 24.54 -4.62
C VAL A 64 2.59 23.81 -5.49
N PHE A 65 3.87 24.17 -5.40
CA PHE A 65 4.95 23.50 -6.15
C PHE A 65 4.99 21.99 -5.88
N HIS A 66 4.95 21.57 -4.61
CA HIS A 66 5.03 20.15 -4.26
C HIS A 66 3.75 19.39 -4.61
N ILE A 67 2.57 20.02 -4.56
CA ILE A 67 1.34 19.38 -5.01
C ILE A 67 1.35 19.17 -6.51
N MET A 68 1.71 20.21 -7.29
CA MET A 68 1.83 20.10 -8.74
C MET A 68 2.86 19.04 -9.15
N ARG A 69 3.98 18.94 -8.43
CA ARG A 69 4.98 17.88 -8.66
C ARG A 69 4.44 16.50 -8.32
N LEU A 70 3.73 16.36 -7.20
CA LEU A 70 3.10 15.09 -6.82
C LEU A 70 2.06 14.64 -7.87
N ALA A 71 1.26 15.57 -8.39
CA ALA A 71 0.27 15.35 -9.43
C ALA A 71 0.90 15.00 -10.79
N SER A 72 1.77 15.87 -11.30
CA SER A 72 2.11 15.89 -12.73
C SER A 72 3.48 15.29 -13.07
N ILE A 73 4.44 15.25 -12.15
CA ILE A 73 5.79 14.77 -12.46
C ILE A 73 5.82 13.24 -12.34
N PRO A 74 6.25 12.50 -13.39
CA PRO A 74 6.27 11.04 -13.38
C PRO A 74 7.46 10.43 -12.63
N GLU A 75 8.46 11.23 -12.29
CA GLU A 75 9.72 10.76 -11.70
C GLU A 75 9.51 10.35 -10.23
N PRO A 76 9.84 9.10 -9.83
CA PRO A 76 9.59 8.60 -8.48
C PRO A 76 10.24 9.40 -7.36
N GLU A 77 11.51 9.79 -7.54
CA GLU A 77 12.26 10.54 -6.51
C GLU A 77 11.62 11.90 -6.22
N ASP A 78 11.00 12.49 -7.23
CA ASP A 78 10.40 13.81 -7.19
C ASP A 78 9.02 13.80 -6.54
N LYS A 79 8.22 12.78 -6.88
CA LYS A 79 6.98 12.48 -6.14
C LYS A 79 7.30 12.17 -4.68
N LEU A 80 8.38 11.45 -4.40
CA LEU A 80 8.82 11.15 -3.04
C LEU A 80 9.19 12.41 -2.26
N LYS A 81 10.07 13.26 -2.81
CA LYS A 81 10.44 14.55 -2.18
C LYS A 81 9.21 15.38 -1.86
N SER A 82 8.21 15.36 -2.75
CA SER A 82 6.95 16.08 -2.55
C SER A 82 6.08 15.47 -1.47
N ALA A 83 5.92 14.14 -1.45
CA ALA A 83 5.23 13.44 -0.37
C ALA A 83 5.88 13.70 0.99
N PHE A 84 7.22 13.70 1.05
CA PHE A 84 7.98 14.04 2.26
C PHE A 84 7.74 15.48 2.70
N TYR A 85 7.74 16.44 1.77
CA TYR A 85 7.42 17.83 2.12
C TYR A 85 6.01 17.96 2.67
N LEU A 86 5.03 17.33 2.02
CA LEU A 86 3.62 17.46 2.42
C LEU A 86 3.33 16.75 3.75
N LEU A 87 3.92 15.58 3.99
CA LEU A 87 3.62 14.72 5.15
C LEU A 87 4.59 14.89 6.33
N CYS A 88 5.85 15.29 6.12
CA CYS A 88 6.92 15.21 7.13
C CYS A 88 7.61 16.56 7.41
N THR A 89 6.87 17.66 7.30
CA THR A 89 7.41 18.99 7.63
C THR A 89 7.74 19.13 9.12
N PRO A 90 8.63 20.07 9.50
CA PRO A 90 8.97 20.27 10.91
C PRO A 90 7.70 20.53 11.75
N GLY A 91 7.53 19.75 12.81
CA GLY A 91 6.31 19.75 13.64
C GLY A 91 5.23 18.77 13.18
N SER A 92 5.40 18.09 12.05
CA SER A 92 4.48 17.04 11.60
C SER A 92 4.43 15.88 12.61
N PRO A 93 3.24 15.30 12.83
CA PRO A 93 3.09 14.07 13.61
C PRO A 93 3.76 12.86 12.94
N LEU A 94 4.06 12.92 11.63
CA LEU A 94 4.68 11.83 10.88
C LEU A 94 6.19 12.05 10.71
N LYS A 95 6.94 10.95 10.84
CA LYS A 95 8.37 10.89 10.55
C LYS A 95 8.68 9.77 9.57
N PRO A 96 9.62 9.98 8.64
CA PRO A 96 10.02 8.95 7.70
C PRO A 96 10.77 7.81 8.40
N ARG A 97 10.64 6.61 7.83
CA ARG A 97 11.43 5.43 8.18
C ARG A 97 12.41 5.13 7.05
N SER A 98 13.62 4.72 7.39
CA SER A 98 14.73 4.56 6.44
C SER A 98 14.64 3.34 5.53
N LYS A 99 13.86 2.32 5.88
CA LYS A 99 13.78 1.06 5.11
C LYS A 99 12.35 0.81 4.63
N PRO A 100 12.18 0.37 3.36
CA PRO A 100 10.87 -0.05 2.86
C PRO A 100 10.37 -1.27 3.65
N PRO A 101 9.04 -1.45 3.77
CA PRO A 101 8.49 -2.62 4.41
C PRO A 101 8.69 -3.83 3.49
N LYS A 102 8.88 -5.00 4.10
CA LYS A 102 8.93 -6.27 3.38
C LYS A 102 7.65 -7.03 3.66
N PHE A 103 7.16 -7.73 2.65
CA PHE A 103 6.10 -8.70 2.81
C PHE A 103 6.71 -10.00 3.31
N PHE A 104 6.24 -10.48 4.46
CA PHE A 104 6.67 -11.74 5.04
C PHE A 104 5.62 -12.82 4.85
N TYR A 105 6.06 -14.03 4.52
CA TYR A 105 5.24 -15.22 4.45
C TYR A 105 6.04 -16.41 4.96
N ALA A 106 5.46 -17.22 5.85
CA ALA A 106 6.12 -18.36 6.49
C ALA A 106 7.48 -18.00 7.13
N GLY A 107 7.54 -16.87 7.84
CA GLY A 107 8.77 -16.34 8.45
C GLY A 107 9.85 -15.84 7.48
N ARG A 108 9.59 -15.83 6.16
CA ARG A 108 10.55 -15.39 5.13
C ARG A 108 10.12 -14.07 4.52
N ALA A 109 11.08 -13.19 4.25
CA ALA A 109 10.84 -11.98 3.45
C ALA A 109 10.60 -12.37 1.98
N ALA A 110 9.33 -12.58 1.63
CA ALA A 110 8.93 -13.07 0.32
C ALA A 110 8.99 -11.97 -0.76
N HIS A 111 8.85 -10.70 -0.37
CA HIS A 111 8.92 -9.57 -1.30
C HIS A 111 9.38 -8.28 -0.60
N GLU A 112 10.23 -7.51 -1.28
CA GLU A 112 10.62 -6.16 -0.84
C GLU A 112 9.76 -5.13 -1.58
N THR A 113 8.97 -4.37 -0.83
CA THR A 113 7.98 -3.48 -1.44
C THR A 113 8.61 -2.17 -1.93
N LEU A 114 7.97 -1.57 -2.93
CA LEU A 114 8.30 -0.23 -3.42
C LEU A 114 7.48 0.83 -2.66
N CYS A 115 7.43 0.71 -1.34
CA CYS A 115 6.65 1.56 -0.46
C CYS A 115 7.57 2.25 0.56
N TYR A 116 7.35 3.55 0.76
CA TYR A 116 8.02 4.34 1.77
C TYR A 116 7.12 4.43 3.00
N VAL A 117 7.70 4.24 4.19
CA VAL A 117 6.93 4.17 5.44
C VAL A 117 7.14 5.44 6.25
N PHE A 118 6.05 5.94 6.80
CA PHE A 118 6.01 6.98 7.80
C PHE A 118 5.37 6.45 9.07
N HIS A 119 5.89 6.88 10.21
CA HIS A 119 5.38 6.50 11.52
C HIS A 119 5.00 7.74 12.31
N VAL A 120 4.03 7.58 13.21
CA VAL A 120 3.71 8.61 14.19
C VAL A 120 4.90 8.81 15.14
N ALA A 121 5.41 10.04 15.20
CA ALA A 121 6.60 10.41 15.95
C ALA A 121 6.43 10.29 17.46
N ARG A 122 5.24 10.65 17.96
CA ARG A 122 4.86 10.59 19.37
C ARG A 122 3.56 9.79 19.49
N PRO A 123 3.66 8.45 19.59
CA PRO A 123 2.47 7.62 19.70
C PRO A 123 1.79 7.83 21.06
N SER A 124 0.46 7.89 21.05
CA SER A 124 -0.39 7.96 22.22
C SER A 124 -0.41 6.58 22.88
N PRO A 125 -0.36 6.49 24.22
CA PRO A 125 -0.49 5.22 24.91
C PRO A 125 -1.93 4.67 24.87
N ARG A 126 -2.91 5.51 24.52
CA ARG A 126 -4.35 5.16 24.57
C ARG A 126 -4.85 4.45 23.31
N ALA A 127 -4.09 4.52 22.22
CA ALA A 127 -4.54 4.00 20.94
C ALA A 127 -3.39 3.56 20.06
N GLN A 128 -3.70 2.62 19.18
CA GLN A 128 -2.76 2.08 18.22
C GLN A 128 -2.55 3.09 17.07
N PRO A 129 -1.34 3.64 16.86
CA PRO A 129 -1.09 4.59 15.78
C PRO A 129 -1.22 3.91 14.41
N PRO A 130 -1.73 4.60 13.37
CA PRO A 130 -1.68 4.09 12.02
C PRO A 130 -0.24 4.00 11.49
N VAL A 131 0.04 2.99 10.67
CA VAL A 131 1.21 3.03 9.78
C VAL A 131 0.82 3.63 8.45
N VAL A 132 1.57 4.65 8.07
CA VAL A 132 1.35 5.40 6.84
C VAL A 132 2.39 4.96 5.81
N GLY A 133 1.92 4.52 4.65
CA GLY A 133 2.74 4.22 3.48
C GLY A 133 2.55 5.27 2.39
N PHE A 134 3.58 5.44 1.57
CA PHE A 134 3.51 6.16 0.31
C PHE A 134 4.12 5.33 -0.81
N THR A 135 3.49 5.38 -1.98
CA THR A 135 4.00 4.72 -3.17
C THR A 135 3.42 5.38 -4.43
N TYR A 136 3.89 4.92 -5.59
CA TYR A 136 3.48 5.41 -6.89
C TYR A 136 3.08 4.23 -7.77
N TYR A 137 1.89 4.28 -8.37
CA TYR A 137 1.30 3.15 -9.09
C TYR A 137 2.17 2.68 -10.28
N ARG A 138 2.88 3.63 -10.91
CA ARG A 138 3.85 3.32 -11.97
C ARG A 138 4.95 2.35 -11.52
N ALA A 139 5.34 2.33 -10.25
CA ALA A 139 6.32 1.36 -9.73
C ALA A 139 5.84 -0.07 -9.91
N PHE A 140 4.54 -0.31 -9.66
CA PHE A 140 3.94 -1.64 -9.70
C PHE A 140 3.96 -2.17 -11.12
N ASN A 141 3.52 -1.31 -12.05
CA ASN A 141 3.49 -1.61 -13.47
C ASN A 141 4.89 -1.84 -14.03
N TRP A 142 5.87 -1.05 -13.59
CA TRP A 142 7.26 -1.25 -13.97
C TRP A 142 7.78 -2.61 -13.47
N GLU A 143 7.54 -2.97 -12.21
CA GLU A 143 8.00 -4.24 -11.64
C GLU A 143 7.35 -5.44 -12.35
N ARG A 144 6.04 -5.38 -12.63
CA ARG A 144 5.35 -6.40 -13.44
C ARG A 144 5.95 -6.52 -14.83
N LYS A 145 6.13 -5.40 -15.53
CA LYS A 145 6.71 -5.36 -16.88
C LYS A 145 8.12 -5.93 -16.87
N ARG A 146 8.95 -5.57 -15.89
CA ARG A 146 10.32 -6.07 -15.74
C ARG A 146 10.33 -7.59 -15.62
N ARG A 147 9.47 -8.16 -14.77
CA ARG A 147 9.40 -9.62 -14.56
C ARG A 147 8.79 -10.39 -15.74
N TYR A 148 7.91 -9.76 -16.51
CA TYR A 148 7.42 -10.31 -17.77
C TYR A 148 8.19 -9.81 -19.00
N THR A 149 9.40 -9.26 -18.85
CA THR A 149 10.25 -8.95 -20.01
C THR A 149 11.07 -10.20 -20.35
N PRO A 150 10.96 -10.74 -21.59
CA PRO A 150 11.78 -11.87 -21.99
C PRO A 150 13.26 -11.54 -21.84
N ARG A 151 14.04 -12.44 -21.25
CA ARG A 151 15.50 -12.30 -21.27
C ARG A 151 16.00 -12.37 -22.70
N THR A 152 16.92 -11.48 -23.06
CA THR A 152 17.64 -11.56 -24.32
C THR A 152 18.54 -12.78 -24.32
N HIS A 153 18.67 -13.46 -25.45
CA HIS A 153 19.57 -14.60 -25.56
C HIS A 153 21.02 -14.11 -25.41
N PRO A 154 21.85 -14.69 -24.52
CA PRO A 154 23.19 -14.19 -24.21
C PRO A 154 24.11 -14.05 -25.44
N LYS A 155 23.93 -14.90 -26.45
CA LYS A 155 24.75 -14.91 -27.68
C LYS A 155 24.13 -14.14 -28.87
N SER A 156 22.99 -13.47 -28.67
CA SER A 156 22.35 -12.71 -29.76
C SER A 156 23.09 -11.39 -29.99
N LYS A 157 24.01 -11.37 -30.97
CA LYS A 157 24.72 -10.14 -31.39
C LYS A 157 23.80 -9.01 -31.87
N SER A 158 22.51 -9.31 -32.14
CA SER A 158 21.51 -8.36 -32.66
C SER A 158 20.35 -8.09 -31.69
N GLY A 159 20.44 -8.52 -30.42
CA GLY A 159 19.37 -8.29 -29.44
C GLY A 159 18.02 -8.94 -29.78
N LYS A 160 17.97 -9.82 -30.80
CA LYS A 160 16.74 -10.46 -31.26
C LYS A 160 16.08 -11.22 -30.12
N THR A 161 14.90 -10.74 -29.71
CA THR A 161 14.06 -11.38 -28.71
C THR A 161 13.24 -12.49 -29.37
N ASN A 162 13.05 -13.62 -28.69
CA ASN A 162 12.17 -14.68 -29.15
C ASN A 162 10.71 -14.14 -29.24
N GLY A 163 10.21 -13.98 -30.48
CA GLY A 163 8.88 -13.41 -30.76
C GLY A 163 7.74 -14.15 -30.05
N PRO A 164 7.66 -15.49 -30.15
CA PRO A 164 6.73 -16.30 -29.35
C PRO A 164 6.81 -16.02 -27.84
N VAL A 165 8.00 -15.98 -27.24
CA VAL A 165 8.15 -15.70 -25.80
C VAL A 165 7.66 -14.29 -25.46
N LYS A 166 7.97 -13.30 -26.31
CA LYS A 166 7.45 -11.93 -26.16
C LYS A 166 5.92 -11.89 -26.20
N ARG A 167 5.28 -12.72 -27.03
CA ARG A 167 3.82 -12.85 -27.08
C ARG A 167 3.27 -13.47 -25.80
N ILE A 168 3.87 -14.56 -25.30
CA ILE A 168 3.47 -15.21 -24.04
C ILE A 168 3.58 -14.22 -22.87
N CYS A 169 4.72 -13.54 -22.75
CA CYS A 169 4.96 -12.51 -21.74
C CYS A 169 3.90 -11.39 -21.76
N LYS A 170 3.51 -10.92 -22.95
CA LYS A 170 2.43 -9.93 -23.09
C LYS A 170 1.08 -10.48 -22.61
N ILE A 171 0.76 -11.73 -22.91
CA ILE A 171 -0.47 -12.39 -22.46
C ILE A 171 -0.47 -12.50 -20.93
N LEU A 172 0.62 -12.96 -20.33
CA LEU A 172 0.74 -13.10 -18.87
C LEU A 172 0.67 -11.73 -18.17
N LEU A 173 1.33 -10.71 -18.70
CA LEU A 173 1.25 -9.35 -18.17
C LEU A 173 -0.20 -8.83 -18.18
N ARG A 174 -0.96 -9.06 -19.26
CA ARG A 174 -2.38 -8.69 -19.33
C ARG A 174 -3.23 -9.41 -18.29
N LYS A 175 -2.93 -10.69 -18.01
CA LYS A 175 -3.67 -11.48 -17.01
C LYS A 175 -3.46 -10.97 -15.57
N VAL A 176 -2.26 -10.47 -15.26
CA VAL A 176 -1.96 -9.95 -13.90
C VAL A 176 -2.21 -8.45 -13.74
N THR A 177 -2.43 -7.73 -14.84
CA THR A 177 -2.73 -6.30 -14.78
C THR A 177 -4.22 -6.15 -14.51
N PRO A 178 -4.62 -5.50 -13.42
CA PRO A 178 -6.03 -5.33 -13.10
C PRO A 178 -6.72 -4.43 -14.14
N GLN A 179 -8.01 -4.65 -14.37
CA GLN A 179 -8.80 -3.81 -15.28
C GLN A 179 -8.98 -2.39 -14.74
N LYS A 180 -9.25 -2.30 -13.43
CA LYS A 180 -9.26 -1.05 -12.67
C LYS A 180 -8.04 -1.01 -11.78
N TRP A 181 -7.27 0.06 -11.86
CA TRP A 181 -6.05 0.18 -11.08
C TRP A 181 -6.32 0.35 -9.58
N GLU A 182 -7.48 0.92 -9.23
CA GLU A 182 -7.92 1.14 -7.85
C GLU A 182 -8.15 -0.18 -7.10
N GLU A 183 -8.43 -1.26 -7.83
CA GLU A 183 -8.69 -2.59 -7.29
C GLU A 183 -7.47 -3.51 -7.46
N ASP A 184 -6.27 -2.92 -7.63
CA ASP A 184 -5.03 -3.67 -7.83
C ASP A 184 -4.70 -4.53 -6.59
N PRO A 185 -4.63 -5.87 -6.72
CA PRO A 185 -4.32 -6.77 -5.60
C PRO A 185 -2.96 -6.51 -4.93
N TYR A 186 -2.02 -5.90 -5.64
CA TYR A 186 -0.73 -5.55 -5.07
C TYR A 186 -0.84 -4.44 -4.01
N ILE A 187 -1.89 -3.60 -4.05
CA ILE A 187 -2.19 -2.64 -2.98
C ILE A 187 -2.40 -3.38 -1.65
N VAL A 188 -3.08 -4.53 -1.68
CA VAL A 188 -3.29 -5.39 -0.50
C VAL A 188 -1.96 -5.86 0.08
N CYS A 189 -1.04 -6.32 -0.78
CA CYS A 189 0.31 -6.71 -0.35
C CYS A 189 1.03 -5.57 0.38
N LEU A 190 0.90 -4.33 -0.11
CA LEU A 190 1.52 -3.17 0.52
C LEU A 190 0.91 -2.90 1.89
N LEU A 191 -0.42 -2.90 2.01
CA LEU A 191 -1.14 -2.71 3.27
C LEU A 191 -0.75 -3.79 4.30
N LEU A 192 -0.70 -5.07 3.90
CA LEU A 192 -0.24 -6.17 4.74
C LEU A 192 1.22 -5.98 5.18
N SER A 193 2.09 -5.55 4.27
CA SER A 193 3.52 -5.30 4.57
C SER A 193 3.69 -4.16 5.59
N LEU A 194 2.85 -3.12 5.53
CA LEU A 194 2.85 -2.02 6.50
C LEU A 194 2.43 -2.53 7.89
N ALA A 195 1.36 -3.34 7.96
CA ALA A 195 0.89 -3.94 9.22
C ALA A 195 1.94 -4.88 9.82
N GLN A 196 2.57 -5.75 9.02
CA GLN A 196 3.69 -6.60 9.45
C GLN A 196 4.86 -5.76 9.99
N ALA A 197 5.23 -4.70 9.28
CA ALA A 197 6.32 -3.81 9.70
C ALA A 197 6.03 -3.08 11.02
N GLN A 198 4.76 -2.89 11.38
CA GLN A 198 4.33 -2.40 12.69
C GLN A 198 4.42 -3.48 13.75
N ALA A 199 3.81 -4.64 13.50
CA ALA A 199 3.74 -5.76 14.42
C ALA A 199 5.13 -6.27 14.83
N MET A 200 6.10 -6.24 13.92
CA MET A 200 7.50 -6.62 14.21
C MET A 200 8.24 -5.61 15.08
N LYS A 201 7.84 -4.33 15.05
CA LYS A 201 8.48 -3.28 15.86
C LYS A 201 7.97 -3.30 17.31
N GLN A 202 6.73 -3.75 17.52
CA GLN A 202 6.11 -3.77 18.83
C GLN A 202 6.67 -4.91 19.69
N LYS A 203 7.25 -4.54 20.84
CA LYS A 203 7.80 -5.48 21.84
C LYS A 203 6.79 -5.87 22.93
N ARG A 204 5.65 -5.18 23.00
CA ARG A 204 4.58 -5.40 24.00
C ARG A 204 3.51 -6.33 23.44
N GLU A 205 2.48 -6.58 24.25
CA GLU A 205 1.24 -7.21 23.81
C GLU A 205 0.76 -6.57 22.50
N LYS A 206 0.53 -7.42 21.50
CA LYS A 206 0.16 -6.98 20.15
C LYS A 206 -1.31 -6.57 20.18
N PRO A 207 -1.68 -5.42 19.60
CA PRO A 207 -3.08 -5.05 19.46
C PRO A 207 -3.80 -6.08 18.60
N ASP A 208 -5.12 -6.14 18.75
CA ASP A 208 -5.96 -7.02 17.92
C ASP A 208 -5.98 -6.56 16.46
N THR A 209 -5.84 -5.25 16.21
CA THR A 209 -5.86 -4.67 14.87
C THR A 209 -4.74 -3.68 14.62
N PHE A 210 -4.31 -3.60 13.36
CA PHE A 210 -3.28 -2.70 12.87
C PHE A 210 -3.87 -1.74 11.84
N PRO A 211 -4.15 -0.47 12.20
CA PRO A 211 -4.56 0.55 11.25
C PRO A 211 -3.44 0.83 10.25
N VAL A 212 -3.74 0.69 8.97
CA VAL A 212 -2.82 0.99 7.88
C VAL A 212 -3.46 1.97 6.90
N ARG A 213 -2.64 2.90 6.40
CA ARG A 213 -3.03 3.94 5.45
C ARG A 213 -1.97 4.01 4.37
N LEU A 214 -2.36 4.02 3.11
CA LEU A 214 -1.46 4.04 1.98
C LEU A 214 -1.86 5.14 1.01
N LEU A 215 -0.98 6.13 0.86
CA LEU A 215 -1.07 7.15 -0.19
C LEU A 215 -0.48 6.59 -1.49
N VAL A 216 -1.27 6.56 -2.55
CA VAL A 216 -0.85 6.12 -3.88
C VAL A 216 -0.91 7.30 -4.84
N ALA A 217 0.24 7.68 -5.39
CA ALA A 217 0.31 8.62 -6.49
C ALA A 217 0.12 7.89 -7.83
N VAL A 218 -0.74 8.41 -8.69
CA VAL A 218 -1.05 7.84 -10.00
C VAL A 218 -0.59 8.80 -11.09
N ASP A 219 0.05 8.26 -12.13
CA ASP A 219 0.47 9.08 -13.26
C ASP A 219 -0.77 9.55 -14.05
N GLY A 220 -0.88 10.85 -14.26
CA GLY A 220 -1.97 11.45 -15.03
C GLY A 220 -3.21 11.83 -14.23
N ASP A 221 -3.32 11.46 -12.95
CA ASP A 221 -4.33 12.05 -12.07
C ASP A 221 -3.78 13.34 -11.46
N THR A 222 -4.25 14.46 -12.00
CA THR A 222 -3.87 15.80 -11.55
C THR A 222 -4.88 16.42 -10.61
N ASN A 223 -5.92 15.69 -10.23
CA ASN A 223 -7.05 16.22 -9.46
C ASN A 223 -7.08 15.62 -8.05
N PHE A 224 -6.67 14.37 -7.90
CA PHE A 224 -6.81 13.62 -6.66
C PHE A 224 -5.53 12.95 -6.18
N ALA A 225 -5.35 12.95 -4.87
CA ALA A 225 -4.52 12.01 -4.16
C ALA A 225 -5.37 10.83 -3.69
N HIS A 226 -4.88 9.61 -3.88
CA HIS A 226 -5.60 8.38 -3.54
C HIS A 226 -5.12 7.79 -2.23
N VAL A 227 -6.04 7.60 -1.28
CA VAL A 227 -5.73 7.02 0.02
C VAL A 227 -6.47 5.70 0.18
N PHE A 228 -5.71 4.63 0.42
CA PHE A 228 -6.22 3.31 0.75
C PHE A 228 -6.09 3.05 2.24
N GLN A 229 -7.13 2.51 2.86
CA GLN A 229 -7.22 2.33 4.30
C GLN A 229 -7.72 0.93 4.62
N ALA A 230 -7.13 0.31 5.64
CA ALA A 230 -7.62 -0.95 6.17
C ALA A 230 -7.26 -1.05 7.66
N GLU A 231 -8.04 -1.85 8.39
CA GLU A 231 -7.73 -2.32 9.73
C GLU A 231 -7.35 -3.80 9.58
N ILE A 232 -6.08 -4.14 9.83
CA ILE A 232 -5.58 -5.51 9.61
C ILE A 232 -5.60 -6.26 10.94
N ASP A 233 -6.35 -7.36 10.99
CA ASP A 233 -6.43 -8.22 12.16
C ASP A 233 -5.10 -8.95 12.44
N ALA A 234 -4.70 -9.03 13.70
CA ALA A 234 -3.50 -9.72 14.16
C ALA A 234 -3.49 -11.21 13.80
N CYS A 235 -4.66 -11.87 13.74
CA CYS A 235 -4.82 -13.24 13.28
C CYS A 235 -4.40 -13.42 11.82
N ILE A 236 -4.65 -12.44 10.95
CA ILE A 236 -4.18 -12.46 9.56
C ILE A 236 -2.65 -12.42 9.54
N LEU A 237 -2.04 -11.53 10.34
CA LEU A 237 -0.58 -11.44 10.42
C LEU A 237 0.05 -12.73 10.96
N ARG A 238 -0.59 -13.36 11.96
CA ARG A 238 -0.19 -14.66 12.49
C ARG A 238 -0.33 -15.76 11.45
N ALA A 239 -1.38 -15.75 10.63
CA ALA A 239 -1.55 -16.70 9.54
C ALA A 239 -0.48 -16.54 8.45
N LEU A 240 -0.13 -15.30 8.09
CA LEU A 240 0.96 -15.03 7.16
C LEU A 240 2.32 -15.52 7.70
N ASP A 241 2.57 -15.36 9.00
CA ASP A 241 3.80 -15.85 9.64
C ASP A 241 3.84 -17.37 9.79
N LYS A 242 2.70 -17.98 10.16
CA LYS A 242 2.50 -19.42 10.29
C LYS A 242 1.34 -19.88 9.40
N PRO A 243 1.59 -20.26 8.13
CA PRO A 243 0.53 -20.61 7.17
C PRO A 243 -0.36 -21.78 7.56
N THR A 244 0.04 -22.60 8.54
CA THR A 244 -0.78 -23.69 9.10
C THR A 244 -1.77 -23.22 10.18
N PHE A 245 -1.72 -21.94 10.56
CA PHE A 245 -2.65 -21.35 11.52
C PHE A 245 -4.09 -21.40 11.01
N ASN A 246 -5.03 -21.68 11.92
CA ASN A 246 -6.44 -21.81 11.58
C ASN A 246 -7.07 -20.42 11.35
N LEU A 247 -7.69 -20.23 10.19
CA LEU A 247 -8.39 -19.01 9.76
C LEU A 247 -9.89 -19.02 10.09
N ASN A 248 -10.39 -20.03 10.82
CA ASN A 248 -11.79 -20.07 11.25
C ASN A 248 -12.14 -18.80 12.06
N GLY A 249 -13.17 -18.09 11.60
CA GLY A 249 -13.60 -16.82 12.21
C GLY A 249 -12.74 -15.60 11.85
N VAL A 250 -11.66 -15.77 11.10
CA VAL A 250 -10.84 -14.65 10.64
C VAL A 250 -11.50 -13.99 9.42
N THR A 251 -11.83 -12.71 9.56
CA THR A 251 -12.38 -11.92 8.46
C THR A 251 -11.27 -11.12 7.80
N TRP A 252 -11.08 -11.30 6.50
CA TRP A 252 -10.12 -10.49 5.74
C TRP A 252 -10.59 -9.04 5.61
N PRO A 253 -9.67 -8.07 5.50
CA PRO A 253 -10.00 -6.66 5.57
C PRO A 253 -10.81 -6.21 4.35
N THR A 254 -11.75 -5.29 4.60
CA THR A 254 -12.28 -4.42 3.55
C THR A 254 -11.35 -3.22 3.39
N ILE A 255 -10.90 -2.98 2.18
CA ILE A 255 -10.01 -1.87 1.85
C ILE A 255 -10.87 -0.70 1.41
N THR A 256 -10.83 0.37 2.18
CA THR A 256 -11.50 1.62 1.81
C THR A 256 -10.58 2.45 0.94
N HIS A 257 -11.09 2.99 -0.16
CA HIS A 257 -10.38 3.90 -1.05
C HIS A 257 -11.12 5.24 -1.08
N THR A 258 -10.40 6.30 -0.71
CA THR A 258 -10.90 7.68 -0.72
C THR A 258 -10.04 8.54 -1.63
N LYS A 259 -10.67 9.58 -2.20
CA LYS A 259 -10.01 10.56 -3.06
C LYS A 259 -9.96 11.89 -2.34
N VAL A 260 -8.76 12.44 -2.17
CA VAL A 260 -8.53 13.77 -1.60
C VAL A 260 -8.22 14.72 -2.74
N THR A 261 -9.07 15.72 -2.98
CA THR A 261 -8.84 16.69 -4.06
C THR A 261 -7.60 17.54 -3.76
N PHE A 262 -6.77 17.82 -4.76
CA PHE A 262 -5.65 18.73 -4.60
C PHE A 262 -6.10 20.16 -4.35
N ASP A 263 -7.15 20.61 -5.04
CA ASP A 263 -7.76 21.91 -4.78
C ASP A 263 -8.70 21.88 -3.57
N PRO A 264 -8.68 22.92 -2.70
CA PRO A 264 -7.76 24.06 -2.71
C PRO A 264 -6.36 23.69 -2.21
N TYR A 265 -5.32 24.06 -2.98
CA TYR A 265 -3.92 23.66 -2.71
C TYR A 265 -3.43 23.98 -1.30
N LEU A 266 -3.78 25.15 -0.75
CA LEU A 266 -3.26 25.59 0.56
C LEU A 266 -3.76 24.74 1.72
N THR A 267 -4.95 24.16 1.58
CA THR A 267 -5.58 23.31 2.61
C THR A 267 -5.33 21.83 2.38
N PHE A 268 -4.75 21.47 1.22
CA PHE A 268 -4.50 20.08 0.86
C PHE A 268 -3.60 19.34 1.86
N PRO A 269 -2.47 19.90 2.36
CA PRO A 269 -1.66 19.19 3.33
C PRO A 269 -2.44 18.78 4.58
N ASP A 270 -3.38 19.62 5.04
CA ASP A 270 -4.14 19.37 6.26
C ASP A 270 -5.25 18.34 6.02
N ARG A 271 -5.93 18.42 4.86
CA ARG A 271 -6.89 17.39 4.42
C ARG A 271 -6.23 16.03 4.22
N LEU A 272 -5.06 16.01 3.59
CA LEU A 272 -4.29 14.80 3.41
C LEU A 272 -3.87 14.22 4.76
N MET A 273 -3.35 15.04 5.67
CA MET A 273 -2.95 14.58 7.01
C MET A 273 -4.12 14.04 7.83
N ALA A 274 -5.28 14.68 7.78
CA ALA A 274 -6.51 14.21 8.43
C ALA A 274 -6.91 12.82 7.89
N GLU A 275 -6.82 12.62 6.58
CA GLU A 275 -7.14 11.32 5.97
C GLU A 275 -6.09 10.23 6.30
N MET A 276 -4.81 10.61 6.41
CA MET A 276 -3.72 9.67 6.73
C MET A 276 -3.65 9.27 8.22
N LEU A 277 -4.17 10.10 9.13
CA LEU A 277 -4.21 9.79 10.57
C LEU A 277 -5.60 9.35 11.04
N GLY A 278 -6.66 9.82 10.38
CA GLY A 278 -8.04 9.50 10.71
C GLY A 278 -8.39 9.79 12.17
N PRO A 279 -9.14 8.91 12.85
CA PRO A 279 -9.57 9.12 14.24
C PRO A 279 -8.41 9.25 15.23
N TYR A 280 -7.24 8.74 14.87
CA TYR A 280 -6.05 8.82 15.71
C TYR A 280 -5.60 10.27 15.93
N MET A 281 -5.96 11.19 15.02
CA MET A 281 -5.64 12.61 15.14
C MET A 281 -6.28 13.25 16.39
N GLU A 282 -7.45 12.78 16.81
CA GLU A 282 -8.16 13.25 18.01
C GLU A 282 -7.50 12.79 19.32
N GLN A 283 -6.61 11.80 19.24
CA GLN A 283 -5.98 11.13 20.39
C GLN A 283 -4.50 11.52 20.57
N MET A 284 -3.98 12.36 19.66
CA MET A 284 -2.65 12.98 19.75
C MET A 284 -2.71 14.23 20.61
#